data_AF-A0A3B8HSQ1-F1
#
_entry.id   AF-A0A3B8HSQ1-F1
#
_cell.length_a   1.000
_cell.length_b   1.000
_cell.length_c   1.000
_cell.angle_alpha   90.00
_cell.angle_beta   90.00
_cell.angle_gamma   90.00
#
_symmetry.space_group_name_H-M   'P 1'
#
loop_
_entity.id
_entity.type
_entity.pdbx_description
1 polymer ?
#
loop_
_entity_poly.entity_id
_entity_poly.type
_entity_poly.pdbx_seq_one_letter_code
_entity_poly.pdbx_strand_id
1 'polypeptide(L)' 'GGRIVSIMSSQESAPAGHRNVYVRTYGMDRARLPQLKAELRAKAPMLYYVDHRDNQREIYTAS' A
#
# COMPACT_ATOMS: atom_id res chain seq x y z
N GLY A 1 -15.68 4.55 -0.40
CA GLY A 1 -15.38 3.29 -1.13
C GLY A 1 -14.24 3.53 -2.11
N GLY A 2 -13.98 2.60 -3.04
CA GLY A 2 -13.01 2.75 -4.13
C GLY A 2 -12.91 1.49 -4.99
N ARG A 3 -12.13 1.54 -6.08
CA ARG A 3 -11.93 0.41 -7.01
C ARG A 3 -10.47 -0.01 -7.03
N ILE A 4 -10.22 -1.32 -6.96
CA ILE A 4 -8.91 -1.89 -7.24
C ILE A 4 -8.71 -1.89 -8.75
N VAL A 5 -7.59 -1.34 -9.19
CA VAL A 5 -7.17 -1.32 -10.60
C VAL A 5 -6.27 -2.52 -10.88
N SER A 6 -5.32 -2.79 -9.99
CA SER A 6 -4.43 -3.94 -10.10
C SER A 6 -3.89 -4.37 -8.74
N ILE A 7 -3.55 -5.65 -8.66
CA ILE A 7 -2.74 -6.23 -7.58
C ILE A 7 -1.56 -6.92 -8.26
N MET A 8 -0.35 -6.46 -7.96
CA MET A 8 0.88 -7.08 -8.45
C MET A 8 1.65 -7.70 -7.29
N SER A 9 2.45 -8.72 -7.57
CA SER A 9 3.35 -9.29 -6.57
C SER A 9 4.74 -9.58 -7.14
N SER A 10 5.77 -9.40 -6.33
CA SER A 10 7.16 -9.74 -6.67
C SER A 10 7.89 -10.37 -5.49
N GLN A 11 8.84 -11.27 -5.78
CA GLN A 11 9.74 -11.89 -4.81
C GLN A 11 11.15 -11.26 -4.84
N GLU A 12 11.47 -10.46 -5.87
CA GLU A 12 12.83 -10.00 -6.20
C GLU A 12 13.53 -9.21 -5.08
N SER A 13 12.76 -8.58 -4.18
CA SER A 13 13.30 -7.83 -3.03
C SER A 13 12.54 -8.12 -1.75
N ALA A 14 11.83 -9.25 -1.69
CA ALA A 14 11.16 -9.69 -0.47
C ALA A 14 12.11 -10.61 0.32
N PRO A 15 12.02 -10.62 1.67
CA PRO A 15 12.70 -11.62 2.47
C PRO A 15 12.34 -13.05 2.02
N ALA A 16 13.20 -14.03 2.30
CA ALA A 16 12.91 -15.42 1.98
C ALA A 16 11.55 -15.85 2.55
N GLY A 17 10.76 -16.56 1.74
CA GLY A 17 9.40 -16.98 2.09
C GLY A 17 8.34 -15.88 2.06
N HIS A 18 8.70 -14.65 1.65
CA HIS A 18 7.77 -13.52 1.53
C HIS A 18 7.59 -13.09 0.08
N ARG A 19 6.58 -12.25 -0.15
CA ARG A 19 6.39 -11.52 -1.41
C ARG A 19 5.97 -10.10 -1.11
N ASN A 20 6.43 -9.16 -1.92
CA ASN A 20 5.91 -7.80 -1.94
C ASN A 20 4.59 -7.80 -2.71
N VAL A 21 3.57 -7.12 -2.18
CA VAL A 21 2.27 -6.96 -2.83
C VAL A 21 2.01 -5.47 -3.05
N TYR A 22 1.70 -5.11 -4.29
CA TYR A 22 1.42 -3.75 -4.72
C TYR A 22 -0.05 -3.65 -5.10
N VAL A 23 -0.82 -2.83 -4.38
CA VAL A 23 -2.25 -2.62 -4.65
C VAL A 23 -2.43 -1.22 -5.20
N ARG A 24 -2.91 -1.12 -6.44
CA ARG A 24 -3.27 0.15 -7.07
C ARG A 24 -4.78 0.33 -7.04
N THR A 25 -5.24 1.48 -6.54
CA THR A 25 -6.67 1.80 -6.43
C THR A 25 -6.98 3.14 -7.08
N TYR A 26 -8.26 3.35 -7.41
CA TYR A 26 -8.80 4.63 -7.89
C TYR A 26 -10.15 4.93 -7.23
N GLY A 27 -10.47 6.22 -7.11
CA GLY A 27 -11.74 6.67 -6.54
C GLY A 27 -11.90 6.38 -5.05
N MET A 28 -10.78 6.33 -4.32
CA MET A 28 -10.79 6.10 -2.87
C MET A 28 -11.33 7.33 -2.12
N ASP A 29 -12.22 7.08 -1.17
CA ASP A 29 -12.66 8.08 -0.20
C ASP A 29 -11.52 8.48 0.74
N ARG A 30 -11.13 9.76 0.69
CA ARG A 30 -9.97 10.29 1.40
C ARG A 30 -10.13 10.29 2.91
N ALA A 31 -11.35 10.48 3.41
CA ALA A 31 -11.61 10.45 4.85
C ALA A 31 -11.29 9.08 5.46
N ARG A 32 -11.30 8.03 4.63
CA ARG A 32 -11.05 6.64 5.05
C ARG A 32 -9.61 6.16 4.81
N LEU A 33 -8.77 6.94 4.13
CA LEU A 33 -7.38 6.56 3.87
C LEU A 33 -6.57 6.32 5.16
N PRO A 34 -6.68 7.14 6.22
CA PRO A 34 -5.97 6.87 7.47
C PRO A 34 -6.35 5.52 8.08
N GLN A 35 -7.64 5.20 8.11
CA GLN A 35 -8.14 3.91 8.60
C GLN A 35 -7.62 2.74 7.74
N LEU A 36 -7.71 2.84 6.42
CA LEU A 36 -7.22 1.79 5.52
C LEU A 36 -5.72 1.54 5.70
N LYS A 37 -4.91 2.60 5.82
CA LYS A 37 -3.47 2.46 6.09
C LYS A 37 -3.22 1.73 7.41
N ALA A 38 -3.98 2.05 8.46
CA ALA A 38 -3.88 1.37 9.76
C ALA A 38 -4.25 -0.12 9.65
N GLU A 39 -5.35 -0.45 8.99
CA GLU A 39 -5.81 -1.83 8.80
C GLU A 39 -4.82 -2.67 7.96
N LEU A 40 -4.19 -2.08 6.94
CA LEU A 40 -3.15 -2.75 6.16
C LEU A 40 -1.88 -2.98 6.98
N ARG A 41 -1.43 -1.97 7.72
CA ARG A 41 -0.23 -2.04 8.59
C ARG A 41 -0.39 -3.03 9.74
N ALA A 42 -1.63 -3.28 10.19
CA ALA A 42 -1.91 -4.31 11.19
C ALA A 42 -1.73 -5.75 10.65
N LYS A 43 -1.78 -5.95 9.32
CA LYS A 43 -1.68 -7.28 8.70
C LYS A 43 -0.30 -7.59 8.12
N ALA A 44 0.42 -6.57 7.68
CA ALA A 44 1.73 -6.72 7.07
C ALA A 44 2.54 -5.41 7.15
N PRO A 45 3.88 -5.47 7.07
CA PRO A 45 4.71 -4.29 6.87
C PRO A 45 4.30 -3.55 5.60
N MET A 46 3.90 -2.29 5.75
CA MET A 46 3.63 -1.41 4.61
C MET A 46 4.95 -0.78 4.18
N LEU A 47 5.36 -0.96 2.93
CA LEU A 47 6.64 -0.44 2.43
C LEU A 47 6.54 1.04 2.03
N TYR A 48 5.49 1.40 1.31
CA TYR A 48 5.23 2.78 0.92
C TYR A 48 3.76 3.01 0.57
N TYR A 49 3.37 4.28 0.59
CA TYR A 49 2.11 4.80 0.09
C TYR A 49 2.39 5.94 -0.90
N VAL A 50 1.64 5.97 -2.01
CA VAL A 50 1.72 7.04 -3.00
C VAL A 50 0.32 7.53 -3.33
N ASP A 51 0.09 8.83 -3.18
CA ASP A 51 -1.07 9.54 -3.71
C ASP A 51 -0.62 10.42 -4.89
N HIS A 52 -0.94 9.99 -6.11
CA HIS A 52 -0.61 10.73 -7.31
C HIS A 52 -1.39 12.04 -7.48
N ARG A 53 -2.53 12.22 -6.79
CA ARG A 53 -3.36 13.43 -6.94
C ARG A 53 -2.72 14.62 -6.23
N ASP A 54 -2.23 14.41 -5.01
CA ASP A 54 -1.60 15.47 -4.20
C ASP A 54 -0.06 15.37 -4.20
N ASN A 55 0.49 14.50 -5.05
CA ASN A 55 1.92 14.18 -5.12
C ASN A 55 2.52 13.82 -3.74
N GLN A 56 1.76 13.11 -2.91
CA GLN A 56 2.21 12.68 -1.59
C GLN A 56 2.84 11.30 -1.69
N ARG A 57 3.98 11.13 -1.01
CA ARG A 57 4.65 9.84 -0.87
C ARG A 57 5.08 9.65 0.58
N GLU A 58 4.63 8.55 1.18
CA GLU A 58 5.09 8.10 2.48
C GLU A 58 5.95 6.85 2.26
N ILE A 59 7.18 6.87 2.76
CA ILE A 59 8.09 5.72 2.75
C ILE A 59 8.23 5.25 4.18
N TYR A 60 8.03 3.97 4.41
CA TYR A 60 8.17 3.37 5.73
C TYR A 60 9.43 2.51 5.73
N THR A 61 10.31 2.75 6.69
CA THR A 61 11.45 1.87 6.93
C THR A 61 10.93 0.63 7.65
N ALA A 62 11.15 -0.56 7.08
CA ALA A 62 10.98 -1.78 7.85
C ALA A 62 12.00 -1.73 8.99
N SER A 63 11.51 -1.71 10.24
CA SER A 63 12.32 -1.80 11.45
C SER A 63 12.51 -3.27 11.82
#